data_AF-A0A327PKX7-F1
#
_entry.id   AF-A0A327PKX7-F1
#
_cell.length_a   1.000
_cell.length_b   1.000
_cell.length_c   1.000
_cell.angle_alpha   90.00
_cell.angle_beta   90.00
_cell.angle_gamma   90.00
#
_symmetry.space_group_name_H-M   'P 1'
#
loop_
_entity.id
_entity.type
_entity.pdbx_description
1 polymer ?
#
loop_
_entity_poly.entity_id
_entity_poly.type
_entity_poly.pdbx_seq_one_letter_code
_entity_poly.pdbx_strand_id
1 'polypeptide(L)'
;MQTHYRNGYNLLYITMAKVCDITGKRPRVGNNVSHANNKTKRRFYPNLHKKTFYVPEEDAWITLKVCTKALKTINKKGITAVLKEAQDNGMIVIR
;
A
#
# COMPACT_ATOMS: atom_id res chain seq x y z
N MET A 1 20.16 12.57 0.66
CA MET A 1 21.11 11.44 0.80
C MET A 1 20.44 10.42 1.70
N GLN A 2 19.80 9.37 1.19
CA GLN A 2 20.47 8.24 0.55
C GLN A 2 19.55 7.64 -0.55
N THR A 3 19.97 7.85 -1.79
CA THR A 3 19.48 7.15 -2.97
C THR A 3 20.08 5.74 -2.97
N HIS A 4 19.29 4.73 -2.61
CA HIS A 4 19.64 3.35 -2.92
C HIS A 4 18.83 2.90 -4.14
N TYR A 5 19.42 3.14 -5.31
CA TYR A 5 19.15 2.37 -6.52
C TYR A 5 19.64 0.93 -6.29
N ARG A 6 18.71 -0.02 -6.23
CA ARG A 6 18.98 -1.43 -6.56
C ARG A 6 17.79 -1.93 -7.38
N ASN A 7 18.04 -2.08 -8.68
CA ASN A 7 17.20 -2.75 -9.68
C ASN A 7 16.08 -1.92 -10.33
N GLY A 8 16.44 -1.12 -11.33
CA GLY A 8 16.07 -1.43 -12.71
C GLY A 8 14.63 -1.28 -13.20
N TYR A 9 13.64 -0.95 -12.38
CA TYR A 9 12.30 -0.57 -12.84
C TYR A 9 11.86 0.71 -12.14
N ASN A 10 11.66 1.78 -12.90
CA ASN A 10 11.23 3.08 -12.39
C ASN A 10 9.77 3.00 -11.92
N LEU A 11 9.53 2.45 -10.73
CA LEU A 11 8.32 2.78 -10.00
C LEU A 11 8.44 4.25 -9.59
N LEU A 12 7.76 5.14 -10.34
CA LEU A 12 7.47 6.48 -9.87
C LEU A 12 6.58 6.34 -8.64
N TYR A 13 7.23 6.23 -7.49
CA TYR A 13 6.63 6.15 -6.17
C TYR A 13 5.68 7.34 -6.00
N ILE A 14 4.38 7.11 -6.12
CA ILE A 14 3.40 8.08 -5.62
C ILE A 14 3.40 7.94 -4.10
N THR A 15 4.33 8.72 -3.53
CA THR A 15 4.35 9.30 -2.19
C THR A 15 4.88 8.43 -1.04
N MET A 16 5.84 9.01 -0.29
CA MET A 16 6.25 8.59 1.07
C MET A 16 5.10 8.62 2.11
N ALA A 17 3.86 8.85 1.68
CA ALA A 17 2.70 8.93 2.54
C ALA A 17 2.36 7.55 3.14
N LYS A 18 1.69 7.54 4.31
CA LYS A 18 1.19 6.33 4.96
C LYS A 18 -0.05 5.79 4.23
N VAL A 19 0.13 5.42 2.96
CA VAL A 19 -0.90 4.90 2.07
C VAL A 19 -0.53 3.48 1.63
N CYS A 20 -1.55 2.66 1.33
CA CYS A 20 -1.32 1.33 0.74
C CYS A 20 -1.23 1.43 -0.77
N ASP A 21 -0.19 0.83 -1.36
CA ASP A 21 0.10 0.95 -2.80
C ASP A 21 -0.96 0.25 -3.67
N ILE A 22 -1.56 -0.84 -3.18
CA ILE A 22 -2.54 -1.65 -3.95
C ILE A 22 -3.97 -1.12 -3.82
N THR A 23 -4.34 -0.63 -2.63
CA THR A 23 -5.75 -0.32 -2.31
C THR A 23 -5.99 1.17 -2.06
N GLY A 24 -4.93 1.99 -2.06
CA GLY A 24 -5.04 3.43 -1.83
C GLY A 24 -5.49 3.83 -0.43
N LYS A 25 -5.57 2.90 0.53
CA LYS A 25 -6.05 3.20 1.89
C LYS A 25 -5.21 4.29 2.55
N ARG A 26 -5.86 5.39 2.93
CA ARG A 26 -5.23 6.56 3.56
C ARG A 26 -5.57 6.65 5.05
N PRO A 27 -4.77 7.39 5.85
CA PRO A 27 -5.11 7.68 7.24
C PRO A 27 -6.43 8.45 7.31
N ARG A 28 -7.29 8.09 8.27
CA ARG A 28 -8.57 8.77 8.52
C ARG A 28 -8.47 9.61 9.79
N VAL A 29 -9.10 10.77 9.80
CA VAL A 29 -9.26 11.59 11.01
C VAL A 29 -10.57 11.23 11.69
N GLY A 30 -10.56 11.12 13.01
CA GLY A 30 -11.77 11.01 13.82
C GLY A 30 -11.55 11.59 15.22
N ASN A 31 -12.39 11.22 16.18
CA ASN A 31 -12.30 11.69 17.55
C ASN A 31 -12.05 10.51 18.51
N ASN A 32 -11.32 10.76 19.59
CA ASN A 32 -11.36 9.95 20.80
C ASN A 32 -12.47 10.52 21.69
N VAL A 33 -13.44 9.69 22.06
CA VAL A 33 -14.62 10.10 22.84
C VAL A 33 -14.49 9.48 24.22
N SER A 34 -14.44 10.31 25.27
CA SER A 34 -14.43 9.82 26.65
C SER A 34 -15.82 9.38 27.10
N HIS A 35 -15.89 8.71 28.26
CA HIS A 35 -17.17 8.34 28.86
C HIS A 35 -18.05 9.57 29.18
N ALA A 36 -17.42 10.70 29.53
CA ALA A 36 -18.08 12.01 29.70
C ALA A 36 -18.34 12.74 28.36
N ASN A 37 -18.17 12.08 27.21
CA ASN A 37 -18.36 12.60 25.86
C ASN A 37 -17.45 13.78 25.46
N ASN A 38 -16.28 13.92 26.12
CA ASN A 38 -15.24 14.85 25.69
C ASN A 38 -14.58 14.33 24.41
N LYS A 39 -14.52 15.16 23.37
CA LYS A 39 -14.04 14.76 22.03
C LYS A 39 -12.68 15.38 21.74
N THR A 40 -11.65 14.56 21.61
CA THR A 40 -10.30 15.00 21.16
C THR A 40 -9.99 14.44 19.78
N LYS A 41 -9.27 15.19 18.93
CA LYS A 41 -8.95 14.75 17.57
C LYS A 41 -7.92 13.60 17.60
N ARG A 42 -8.14 12.56 16.81
CA ARG A 42 -7.21 11.43 16.61
C ARG A 42 -7.07 11.08 15.13
N ARG A 43 -5.90 10.57 14.76
CA ARG A 43 -5.65 9.98 13.43
C ARG A 43 -5.63 8.45 13.53
N PHE A 44 -6.37 7.79 12.64
CA PHE A 44 -6.37 6.35 12.44
C PHE A 44 -5.47 6.00 11.26
N TYR A 45 -4.34 5.35 11.55
CA TYR A 45 -3.41 4.91 10.50
C TYR A 45 -3.78 3.52 10.00
N PRO A 46 -3.68 3.25 8.69
CA PRO A 46 -3.77 1.89 8.18
C PRO A 46 -2.59 1.04 8.68
N ASN A 47 -2.84 -0.24 8.95
CA ASN A 47 -1.80 -1.21 9.30
C ASN A 47 -1.01 -1.60 8.05
N LEU A 48 0.07 -0.86 7.77
CA LEU A 48 0.92 -1.00 6.59
C LEU A 48 2.16 -1.83 6.91
N HIS A 49 2.45 -2.79 6.04
CA HIS A 49 3.63 -3.66 6.10
C HIS A 49 4.43 -3.52 4.81
N LYS A 50 5.76 -3.44 4.91
CA LYS A 50 6.64 -3.55 3.75
C LYS A 50 6.86 -5.03 3.48
N LYS A 51 6.49 -5.51 2.30
CA LYS A 51 6.71 -6.90 1.87
C LYS A 51 7.18 -6.96 0.43
N THR A 52 7.99 -7.97 0.14
CA THR A 52 8.47 -8.28 -1.20
C THR A 52 7.62 -9.40 -1.78
N PHE A 53 7.15 -9.22 -3.01
CA PHE A 53 6.38 -10.20 -3.75
C PHE A 53 7.13 -10.59 -5.01
N TYR A 54 7.07 -11.86 -5.36
CA TYR A 54 7.55 -12.37 -6.64
C TYR A 54 6.41 -12.32 -7.65
N VAL A 55 6.64 -11.72 -8.81
CA VAL A 55 5.69 -11.64 -9.91
C VAL A 55 6.15 -12.58 -11.02
N PRO A 56 5.42 -13.68 -11.27
CA PRO A 56 5.83 -14.67 -12.25
C PRO A 56 5.70 -14.18 -13.70
N GLU A 57 4.83 -13.20 -13.99
CA GLU A 57 4.66 -12.66 -15.35
C GLU A 57 5.87 -11.83 -15.82
N GLU A 58 6.58 -11.19 -14.90
CA GLU A 58 7.73 -10.31 -15.20
C GLU A 58 9.06 -10.91 -14.73
N ASP A 59 9.03 -12.12 -14.16
CA ASP A 59 10.15 -12.77 -13.45
C ASP A 59 10.92 -11.81 -12.51
N ALA A 60 10.15 -10.97 -11.81
CA ALA A 60 10.69 -9.85 -11.05
C ALA A 60 10.20 -9.85 -9.59
N TRP A 61 11.04 -9.28 -8.72
CA TRP A 61 10.72 -9.06 -7.32
C TRP A 61 10.31 -7.61 -7.08
N ILE A 62 9.10 -7.40 -6.58
CA ILE A 62 8.56 -6.07 -6.31
C ILE A 62 8.38 -5.89 -4.80
N THR A 63 8.94 -4.81 -4.27
CA THR A 63 8.72 -4.43 -2.86
C THR A 63 7.59 -3.41 -2.77
N LEU A 64 6.54 -3.74 -2.02
CA LEU A 64 5.34 -2.91 -1.86
C LEU A 64 5.02 -2.63 -0.38
N LYS A 65 4.46 -1.46 -0.10
CA LYS A 65 3.78 -1.16 1.17
C LYS A 65 2.32 -1.57 1.08
N VAL A 66 2.02 -2.70 1.70
CA VAL A 66 0.72 -3.34 1.64
C VAL A 66 0.00 -3.25 2.98
N CYS A 67 -1.30 -2.97 2.94
CA CYS A 67 -2.14 -3.10 4.12
C CYS A 67 -2.56 -4.57 4.31
N THR A 68 -2.96 -4.92 5.53
CA THR A 68 -3.45 -6.28 5.84
C THR A 68 -4.64 -6.73 4.99
N LYS A 69 -5.51 -5.80 4.56
CA LYS A 69 -6.61 -6.12 3.64
C LYS A 69 -6.08 -6.50 2.25
N ALA A 70 -5.07 -5.79 1.76
CA ALA A 70 -4.45 -6.10 0.48
C ALA A 70 -3.76 -7.47 0.51
N LEU A 71 -3.08 -7.80 1.60
CA LEU A 71 -2.50 -9.14 1.81
C LEU A 71 -3.56 -10.25 1.72
N LYS A 72 -4.72 -10.05 2.35
CA LYS A 72 -5.83 -11.01 2.26
C LYS A 72 -6.34 -11.16 0.82
N THR A 73 -6.42 -10.06 0.07
CA THR A 73 -6.84 -10.09 -1.35
C THR A 73 -5.82 -10.82 -2.23
N ILE A 74 -4.52 -10.54 -2.05
CA ILE A 74 -3.43 -11.22 -2.78
C ILE A 74 -3.49 -12.73 -2.53
N ASN A 75 -3.63 -13.17 -1.28
CA ASN A 75 -3.71 -14.59 -0.97
C ASN A 75 -4.95 -15.26 -1.57
N LYS A 76 -6.03 -14.52 -1.83
CA LYS A 76 -7.27 -15.07 -2.40
C LYS A 76 -7.25 -15.11 -3.93
N LYS A 77 -6.78 -14.05 -4.58
CA LYS A 77 -6.86 -13.87 -6.05
C LYS A 77 -5.55 -14.12 -6.79
N GLY A 78 -4.42 -14.17 -6.08
CA GLY A 78 -3.09 -14.15 -6.66
C GLY A 78 -2.55 -12.72 -6.85
N ILE A 79 -1.22 -12.60 -6.95
CA ILE A 79 -0.55 -11.29 -7.06
C ILE A 79 -0.79 -10.62 -8.42
N THR A 80 -0.79 -11.39 -9.50
CA THR A 80 -0.92 -10.89 -10.88
C THR A 80 -2.26 -10.22 -11.13
N ALA A 81 -3.36 -10.87 -10.75
CA ALA A 81 -4.71 -10.32 -10.85
C ALA A 81 -4.87 -9.02 -10.05
N VAL A 82 -4.30 -8.97 -8.84
CA VAL A 82 -4.38 -7.79 -7.96
C VAL A 82 -3.55 -6.62 -8.50
N LEU A 83 -2.40 -6.89 -9.13
CA LEU A 83 -1.60 -5.85 -9.78
C LEU A 83 -2.32 -5.26 -11.00
N LYS A 84 -2.97 -6.10 -11.81
CA LYS A 84 -3.83 -5.65 -12.93
C LYS A 84 -4.96 -4.75 -12.43
N GLU A 85 -5.71 -5.20 -11.41
CA GLU A 85 -6.75 -4.39 -10.77
C GLU A 85 -6.19 -3.06 -10.22
N ALA A 86 -4.99 -3.06 -9.64
CA ALA A 86 -4.37 -1.85 -9.11
C ALA A 86 -3.91 -0.87 -10.21
N GLN A 87 -3.47 -1.37 -11.37
CA GLN A 87 -3.15 -0.57 -12.55
C GLN A 87 -4.39 0.10 -13.13
N ASP A 88 -5.49 -0.65 -13.28
CA ASP A 88 -6.77 -0.12 -13.78
C ASP A 88 -7.31 1.01 -12.88
N ASN A 89 -7.12 0.86 -11.57
CA ASN A 89 -7.49 1.88 -10.59
C ASN A 89 -6.49 3.05 -10.49
N GLY A 90 -5.45 3.07 -11.33
CA GLY A 90 -4.43 4.12 -11.37
C GLY A 90 -3.58 4.21 -10.11
N MET A 91 -3.50 3.14 -9.31
CA MET A 91 -2.79 3.13 -8.03
C MET A 91 -1.32 2.77 -8.18
N ILE A 92 -0.98 1.98 -9.20
CA ILE A 92 0.39 1.58 -9.53
C ILE A 92 0.59 1.77 -11.02
N VAL A 93 1.70 2.39 -11.41
CA VAL A 93 2.15 2.40 -12.81
C VAL A 93 3.41 1.55 -12.86
N ILE A 94 3.30 0.37 -13.46
CA ILE A 94 4.45 -0.45 -13.82
C ILE A 94 4.83 -0.03 -15.24
N ARG A 95 6.04 0.50 -15.42
CA ARG A 95 6.61 0.86 -16.73
C ARG A 95 7.74 -0.10 -17.06
#